data_AF-A0A1V5Y3T5-F1
#
_entry.id   AF-A0A1V5Y3T5-F1
#
_cell.length_a   1.000
_cell.length_b   1.000
_cell.length_c   1.000
_cell.angle_alpha   90.00
_cell.angle_beta   90.00
_cell.angle_gamma   90.00
#
_symmetry.space_group_name_H-M   'P 1'
#
loop_
_entity.id
_entity.type
_entity.pdbx_description
1 polymer ?
#
loop_
_entity_poly.entity_id
_entity_poly.type
_entity_poly.pdbx_seq_one_letter_code
_entity_poly.pdbx_strand_id
1 'polypeptide(L)'
;MKKVIIISIILLIAFCSWNAFGINAADVQKSIQEKGEQWLAGDTAVSKLTPEQQKKLGGALPEPASILERKIKEGAKRQLKDVRAIPAKWDWRDKDGQNWVSPIRDQDPYGTCAAFSSIACLESLMKIQSGNPSLNVDLSERFIFAYGGGDINKGWWASQAGDFLMTVGTVSEVNYPYSAWTGEIPSDAPTNHIFNNKSFFVEDWIALAMPGSPATEEQIKTAVMDGPIMAWLNIYEDLTTYSGGVYSHITGGFLGAHYVALIGWDDAGDYWICKNSWGTWWGESGFLRIRKSNGGASDFCQYAYKLFPRISEGMMYFKGSEGALAIPDGASHLIDSAIVRGFAQPQDITIGFRAIHPRLTDLKFWLQNPASGSVLFLDKKGGSYPNFEGLFLNGKCSWSVSDLINMRQMSGIEFGSYRGCARPDNNILSLTANSGGSWSIKIQDDVAGQSGSLSWWGVYLSAEPATNVPSLNWNGY
;
A
#
# COMPACT_ATOMS: atom_id res chain seq x y z
N MET A 1 -11.27 34.45 74.92
CA MET A 1 -12.17 33.48 74.27
C MET A 1 -12.83 34.14 73.07
N LYS A 2 -12.56 33.58 71.87
CA LYS A 2 -13.46 33.33 70.72
C LYS A 2 -14.38 34.48 70.24
N LYS A 3 -14.60 34.77 68.94
CA LYS A 3 -14.15 34.28 67.62
C LYS A 3 -14.85 35.25 66.61
N VAL A 4 -14.17 35.77 65.57
CA VAL A 4 -14.39 35.47 64.11
C VAL A 4 -15.64 36.21 63.55
N ILE A 5 -15.67 36.93 62.42
CA ILE A 5 -15.17 36.70 61.05
C ILE A 5 -14.97 38.07 60.34
N ILE A 6 -13.81 38.29 59.72
CA ILE A 6 -13.63 39.25 58.61
C ILE A 6 -13.68 38.43 57.33
N ILE A 7 -14.64 38.72 56.45
CA ILE A 7 -14.73 38.10 55.12
C ILE A 7 -13.79 38.88 54.19
N SER A 8 -12.60 38.33 53.96
CA SER A 8 -11.73 38.75 52.85
C SER A 8 -12.20 38.07 51.57
N ILE A 9 -12.70 38.86 50.63
CA ILE A 9 -12.95 38.42 49.24
C ILE A 9 -11.57 38.29 48.57
N ILE A 10 -11.04 37.07 48.55
CA ILE A 10 -9.91 36.69 47.70
C ILE A 10 -10.49 36.43 46.32
N LEU A 11 -10.32 37.39 45.42
CA LEU A 11 -10.48 37.22 43.98
C LEU A 11 -9.37 36.30 43.48
N LEU A 12 -9.62 35.00 43.54
CA LEU A 12 -8.81 33.97 42.89
C LEU A 12 -9.09 34.05 41.39
N ILE A 13 -8.40 34.98 40.71
CA ILE A 13 -8.21 34.88 39.26
C ILE A 13 -7.29 33.69 39.05
N ALA A 14 -7.88 32.52 38.80
CA ALA A 14 -7.18 31.40 38.22
C ALA A 14 -6.70 31.83 36.83
N PHE A 15 -5.48 32.38 36.76
CA PHE A 15 -4.71 32.36 35.53
C PHE A 15 -4.44 30.87 35.22
N CYS A 16 -5.34 30.24 34.46
CA CYS A 16 -4.91 29.18 33.57
C CYS A 16 -4.02 29.85 32.52
N SER A 17 -2.74 30.01 32.84
CA SER A 17 -1.73 30.19 31.82
C SER A 17 -1.71 28.90 31.01
N TRP A 18 -2.52 28.86 29.94
CA TRP A 18 -2.18 28.03 28.80
C TRP A 18 -0.82 28.53 28.33
N ASN A 19 0.24 27.81 28.70
CA ASN A 19 1.51 27.98 28.03
C ASN A 19 1.25 27.55 26.59
N ALA A 20 0.96 28.52 25.72
CA ALA A 20 0.94 28.30 24.28
C ALA A 20 2.39 27.95 23.90
N PHE A 21 2.65 26.67 23.72
CA PHE A 21 3.88 26.20 23.11
C PHE A 21 3.69 26.28 21.59
N GLY A 22 4.58 27.00 20.89
CA GLY A 22 4.47 27.23 19.44
C GLY A 22 4.01 28.65 19.08
N ILE A 23 3.99 28.94 17.77
CA ILE A 23 3.58 30.24 17.26
C ILE A 23 2.08 30.48 17.52
N ASN A 24 1.72 31.70 17.92
CA ASN A 24 0.33 32.06 18.20
C ASN A 24 -0.48 32.17 16.89
N ALA A 25 -1.58 31.42 16.78
CA ALA A 25 -2.40 31.41 15.56
C ALA A 25 -3.04 32.76 15.23
N ALA A 26 -3.38 33.57 16.23
CA ALA A 26 -3.95 34.91 16.00
C ALA A 26 -2.89 35.87 15.45
N ASP A 27 -1.65 35.79 15.91
CA ASP A 27 -0.53 36.57 15.38
C ASP A 27 -0.20 36.15 13.94
N VAL A 28 -0.27 34.85 13.63
CA VAL A 28 -0.16 34.33 12.26
C VAL A 28 -1.30 34.86 11.40
N GLN A 29 -2.55 34.79 11.86
CA GLN A 29 -3.72 35.30 11.14
C GLN A 29 -3.63 36.79 10.84
N LYS A 30 -3.07 37.57 11.76
CA LYS A 30 -2.78 38.99 11.54
C LYS A 30 -1.71 39.18 10.47
N SER A 31 -0.63 38.39 10.53
CA SER A 31 0.46 38.43 9.54
C SER A 31 -0.03 38.07 8.12
N ILE A 32 -0.95 37.11 8.01
CA ILE A 32 -1.63 36.75 6.75
C ILE A 32 -2.34 37.98 6.17
N GLN A 33 -3.16 38.65 6.98
CA GLN A 33 -3.94 39.82 6.55
C GLN A 33 -3.03 40.99 6.14
N GLU A 34 -1.99 41.27 6.92
CA GLU A 34 -1.02 42.33 6.62
C GLU A 34 -0.27 42.10 5.30
N LYS A 35 -0.05 40.83 4.93
CA LYS A 35 0.61 40.44 3.67
C LYS A 35 -0.35 40.25 2.50
N GLY A 36 -1.66 40.44 2.70
CA GLY A 36 -2.68 40.27 1.66
C GLY A 36 -2.91 38.82 1.26
N GLU A 37 -2.50 37.87 2.09
CA GLU A 37 -2.76 36.44 1.89
C GLU A 37 -4.17 36.06 2.35
N GLN A 38 -4.68 34.91 1.89
CA GLN A 38 -6.09 34.53 2.09
C GLN A 38 -6.30 33.17 2.77
N TRP A 39 -5.24 32.53 3.24
CA TRP A 39 -5.37 31.30 4.02
C TRP A 39 -5.72 31.59 5.48
N LEU A 40 -6.20 30.58 6.20
CA LEU A 40 -6.73 30.70 7.55
C LEU A 40 -5.80 30.04 8.55
N ALA A 41 -5.35 30.82 9.54
CA ALA A 41 -4.65 30.32 10.70
C ALA A 41 -5.62 30.17 11.88
N GLY A 42 -5.50 29.07 12.62
CA GLY A 42 -6.30 28.78 13.80
C GLY A 42 -5.56 27.81 14.73
N ASP A 43 -6.09 27.65 15.94
CA ASP A 43 -5.57 26.66 16.88
C ASP A 43 -5.90 25.25 16.38
N THR A 44 -4.88 24.49 15.99
CA THR A 44 -5.01 23.09 15.57
C THR A 44 -4.51 22.15 16.66
N ALA A 45 -4.65 20.84 16.50
CA ALA A 45 -3.97 19.90 17.41
C ALA A 45 -2.44 19.99 17.29
N VAL A 46 -1.94 20.25 16.09
CA VAL A 46 -0.49 20.33 15.80
C VAL A 46 0.12 21.61 16.37
N SER A 47 -0.59 22.75 16.27
CA SER A 47 -0.10 24.01 16.84
C SER A 47 -0.02 24.00 18.37
N LYS A 48 -0.68 23.03 19.02
CA LYS A 48 -0.66 22.85 20.49
C LYS A 48 0.43 21.90 20.97
N LEU A 49 1.11 21.20 20.06
CA LEU A 49 2.25 20.35 20.39
C LEU A 49 3.46 21.21 20.81
N THR A 50 4.38 20.64 21.58
CA THR A 50 5.64 21.34 21.87
C THR A 50 6.47 21.50 20.58
N PRO A 51 7.38 22.48 20.50
CA PRO A 51 8.26 22.64 19.34
C PRO A 51 9.02 21.36 18.98
N GLU A 52 9.44 20.57 19.98
CA GLU A 52 10.11 19.28 19.77
C GLU A 52 9.19 18.25 19.14
N GLN A 53 7.92 18.18 19.56
CA GLN A 53 6.92 17.30 18.97
C GLN A 53 6.57 17.72 17.55
N GLN A 54 6.41 19.03 17.30
CA GLN A 54 6.19 19.56 15.94
C GLN A 54 7.34 19.19 15.00
N LYS A 55 8.59 19.30 15.47
CA LYS A 55 9.77 18.87 14.69
C LYS A 55 9.76 17.37 14.38
N LYS A 56 9.28 16.52 15.30
CA LYS A 56 9.18 15.07 15.10
C LYS A 56 8.13 14.67 14.06
N LEU A 57 7.16 15.53 13.76
CA LEU A 57 6.25 15.27 12.64
C LEU A 57 6.99 15.37 11.29
N GLY A 58 8.10 16.11 11.24
CA GLY A 58 9.06 16.06 10.16
C GLY A 58 9.91 14.78 10.23
N GLY A 59 10.02 14.10 9.10
CA GLY A 59 10.84 12.88 8.96
C GLY A 59 11.31 12.64 7.52
N ALA A 60 11.16 13.62 6.64
CA ALA A 60 11.72 13.54 5.32
C ALA A 60 13.19 13.92 5.38
N LEU A 61 14.03 13.08 4.78
CA LEU A 61 15.47 13.25 4.77
C LEU A 61 15.94 13.50 3.34
N PRO A 62 16.88 14.44 3.11
CA PRO A 62 17.57 14.55 1.83
C PRO A 62 18.24 13.22 1.48
N GLU A 63 18.25 12.89 0.19
CA GLU A 63 18.73 11.60 -0.29
C GLU A 63 19.98 11.74 -1.16
N PRO A 64 20.83 10.69 -1.27
CA PRO A 64 21.99 10.71 -2.14
C PRO A 64 21.61 10.95 -3.60
N ALA A 65 22.18 12.01 -4.20
CA ALA A 65 21.90 12.41 -5.58
C ALA A 65 22.09 11.28 -6.60
N SER A 66 23.09 10.42 -6.40
CA SER A 66 23.40 9.29 -7.29
C SER A 66 22.26 8.28 -7.44
N ILE A 67 21.47 8.06 -6.37
CA ILE A 67 20.30 7.16 -6.40
C ILE A 67 19.19 7.79 -7.23
N LEU A 68 18.90 9.08 -6.96
CA LEU A 68 17.79 9.79 -7.58
C LEU A 68 18.04 10.11 -9.05
N GLU A 69 19.26 10.52 -9.42
CA GLU A 69 19.62 10.77 -10.82
C GLU A 69 19.42 9.52 -11.69
N ARG A 70 19.75 8.34 -11.17
CA ARG A 70 19.50 7.06 -11.86
C ARG A 70 18.00 6.84 -12.04
N LYS A 71 17.21 7.00 -10.98
CA LYS A 71 15.76 6.78 -10.99
C LYS A 71 15.00 7.80 -11.86
N ILE A 72 15.47 9.04 -11.94
CA ILE A 72 14.95 10.05 -12.87
C ILE A 72 15.22 9.61 -14.33
N LYS A 73 16.44 9.17 -14.64
CA LYS A 73 16.79 8.67 -15.99
C LYS A 73 15.98 7.43 -16.38
N GLU A 74 15.71 6.53 -15.44
CA GLU A 74 14.81 5.37 -15.65
C GLU A 74 13.37 5.83 -15.92
N GLY A 75 12.84 6.76 -15.12
CA GLY A 75 11.50 7.30 -15.27
C GLY A 75 11.28 8.04 -16.60
N ALA A 76 12.25 8.84 -17.04
CA ALA A 76 12.18 9.55 -18.32
C ALA A 76 12.00 8.60 -19.52
N LYS A 77 12.56 7.39 -19.45
CA LYS A 77 12.36 6.35 -20.49
C LYS A 77 10.96 5.75 -20.45
N ARG A 78 10.35 5.67 -19.27
CA ARG A 78 9.03 5.05 -19.05
C ARG A 78 7.87 6.00 -19.39
N GLN A 79 8.05 7.32 -19.23
CA GLN A 79 7.04 8.34 -19.53
C GLN A 79 6.81 8.62 -21.03
N LEU A 80 7.48 7.90 -21.94
CA LEU A 80 7.41 8.13 -23.39
C LEU A 80 6.08 7.69 -24.07
N LYS A 81 5.05 7.24 -23.34
CA LYS A 81 3.95 6.48 -23.97
C LYS A 81 2.57 7.14 -24.05
N ASP A 82 2.26 8.24 -23.36
CA ASP A 82 0.91 8.83 -23.44
C ASP A 82 0.93 10.35 -23.27
N VAL A 83 0.82 11.09 -24.38
CA VAL A 83 0.54 12.54 -24.35
C VAL A 83 -0.95 12.72 -24.12
N ARG A 84 -1.38 12.73 -22.85
CA ARG A 84 -2.76 13.05 -22.47
C ARG A 84 -2.90 14.55 -22.25
N ALA A 85 -4.05 15.11 -22.63
CA ALA A 85 -4.37 16.50 -22.30
C ALA A 85 -4.48 16.66 -20.78
N ILE A 86 -3.72 17.62 -20.22
CA ILE A 86 -3.73 17.92 -18.79
C ILE A 86 -4.90 18.87 -18.50
N PRO A 87 -5.89 18.47 -17.68
CA PRO A 87 -7.01 19.35 -17.35
C PRO A 87 -6.59 20.47 -16.40
N ALA A 88 -7.32 21.59 -16.42
CA ALA A 88 -7.07 22.73 -15.53
C ALA A 88 -7.30 22.41 -14.04
N LYS A 89 -8.07 21.34 -13.75
CA LYS A 89 -8.38 20.89 -12.40
C LYS A 89 -8.37 19.37 -12.34
N TRP A 90 -7.83 18.84 -11.25
CA TRP A 90 -7.84 17.42 -10.95
C TRP A 90 -7.95 17.23 -9.44
N ASP A 91 -8.82 16.33 -8.98
CA ASP A 91 -8.92 15.97 -7.57
C ASP A 91 -9.33 14.50 -7.46
N TRP A 92 -8.43 13.65 -6.98
CA TRP A 92 -8.73 12.22 -6.79
C TRP A 92 -9.83 11.95 -5.76
N ARG A 93 -10.21 12.94 -4.94
CA ARG A 93 -11.35 12.82 -4.01
C ARG A 93 -12.70 12.97 -4.69
N ASP A 94 -12.72 13.55 -5.88
CA ASP A 94 -13.92 13.84 -6.67
C ASP A 94 -13.63 13.66 -8.17
N LYS A 95 -13.03 12.52 -8.53
CA LYS A 95 -12.84 12.16 -9.94
C LYS A 95 -14.07 11.38 -10.41
N ASP A 96 -14.84 12.03 -11.29
CA ASP A 96 -16.12 11.53 -11.82
C ASP A 96 -17.16 11.24 -10.72
N GLY A 97 -17.22 12.10 -9.69
CA GLY A 97 -18.13 11.95 -8.56
C GLY A 97 -17.73 10.85 -7.56
N GLN A 98 -16.49 10.35 -7.64
CA GLN A 98 -15.99 9.25 -6.82
C GLN A 98 -14.70 9.63 -6.09
N ASN A 99 -14.54 9.07 -4.88
CA ASN A 99 -13.36 9.26 -4.05
C ASN A 99 -12.39 8.07 -4.15
N TRP A 100 -11.26 8.31 -4.80
CA TRP A 100 -10.20 7.33 -5.06
C TRP A 100 -9.08 7.38 -4.02
N VAL A 101 -9.17 8.26 -3.03
CA VAL A 101 -8.20 8.41 -1.96
C VAL A 101 -8.67 7.62 -0.72
N SER A 102 -7.75 7.01 0.02
CA SER A 102 -8.06 6.37 1.31
C SER A 102 -8.32 7.43 2.41
N PRO A 103 -8.96 7.07 3.54
CA PRO A 103 -9.16 7.99 4.67
C PRO A 103 -7.87 8.64 5.19
N ILE A 104 -7.99 9.79 5.83
CA ILE A 104 -6.88 10.46 6.52
C ILE A 104 -6.40 9.61 7.70
N ARG A 105 -5.08 9.59 7.88
CA ARG A 105 -4.39 8.89 8.97
C ARG A 105 -3.66 9.90 9.85
N ASP A 106 -3.15 9.41 10.98
CA ASP A 106 -2.36 10.18 11.92
C ASP A 106 -1.04 9.45 12.22
N GLN A 107 0.08 10.13 11.95
CA GLN A 107 1.43 9.62 12.17
C GLN A 107 2.02 9.99 13.52
N ASP A 108 1.36 10.86 14.29
CA ASP A 108 1.87 11.28 15.59
C ASP A 108 2.14 10.02 16.46
N PRO A 109 3.29 9.91 17.15
CA PRO A 109 4.29 10.94 17.42
C PRO A 109 5.61 10.83 16.64
N TYR A 110 5.66 10.08 15.55
CA TYR A 110 6.93 9.72 14.90
C TYR A 110 7.13 10.37 13.52
N GLY A 111 8.40 10.54 13.13
CA GLY A 111 8.83 11.05 11.82
C GLY A 111 8.64 10.04 10.68
N THR A 112 7.44 9.50 10.54
CA THR A 112 7.13 8.35 9.65
C THR A 112 6.47 8.75 8.33
N CYS A 113 6.47 10.04 8.02
CA CYS A 113 5.81 10.62 6.85
C CYS A 113 6.11 9.94 5.51
N ALA A 114 7.33 9.46 5.29
CA ALA A 114 7.70 8.72 4.09
C ALA A 114 6.86 7.44 3.94
N ALA A 115 6.58 6.73 5.04
CA ALA A 115 5.73 5.54 5.05
C ALA A 115 4.26 5.90 4.79
N PHE A 116 3.74 6.91 5.50
CA PHE A 116 2.36 7.38 5.31
C PHE A 116 2.08 7.88 3.89
N SER A 117 3.00 8.66 3.33
CA SER A 117 2.87 9.14 1.95
C SER A 117 2.94 7.97 0.95
N SER A 118 3.85 7.02 1.16
CA SER A 118 3.99 5.82 0.31
C SER A 118 2.72 4.97 0.33
N ILE A 119 2.19 4.67 1.52
CA ILE A 119 0.97 3.87 1.69
C ILE A 119 -0.25 4.60 1.14
N ALA A 120 -0.41 5.90 1.43
CA ALA A 120 -1.52 6.68 0.87
C ALA A 120 -1.52 6.68 -0.67
N CYS A 121 -0.34 6.74 -1.30
CA CYS A 121 -0.21 6.60 -2.75
C CYS A 121 -0.58 5.17 -3.21
N LEU A 122 -0.04 4.13 -2.58
CA LEU A 122 -0.32 2.72 -2.92
C LEU A 122 -1.81 2.37 -2.80
N GLU A 123 -2.45 2.74 -1.70
CA GLU A 123 -3.88 2.51 -1.48
C GLU A 123 -4.75 3.19 -2.53
N SER A 124 -4.41 4.43 -2.87
CA SER A 124 -5.12 5.17 -3.92
C SER A 124 -4.90 4.52 -5.29
N LEU A 125 -3.66 4.11 -5.59
CA LEU A 125 -3.35 3.36 -6.82
C LEU A 125 -4.12 2.03 -6.89
N MET A 126 -4.27 1.32 -5.78
CA MET A 126 -5.08 0.09 -5.73
C MET A 126 -6.56 0.36 -6.02
N LYS A 127 -7.13 1.44 -5.46
CA LYS A 127 -8.48 1.89 -5.79
C LYS A 127 -8.60 2.21 -7.28
N ILE A 128 -7.73 3.07 -7.80
CA ILE A 128 -7.73 3.55 -9.20
C ILE A 128 -7.60 2.37 -10.16
N GLN A 129 -6.59 1.53 -9.97
CA GLN A 129 -6.28 0.42 -10.86
C GLN A 129 -7.37 -0.67 -10.83
N SER A 130 -8.00 -0.89 -9.68
CA SER A 130 -9.13 -1.84 -9.58
C SER A 130 -10.44 -1.29 -10.13
N GLY A 131 -10.52 0.02 -10.43
CA GLY A 131 -11.76 0.69 -10.80
C GLY A 131 -12.80 0.69 -9.67
N ASN A 132 -12.37 0.52 -8.42
CA ASN A 132 -13.26 0.42 -7.26
C ASN A 132 -12.94 1.50 -6.21
N PRO A 133 -13.64 2.65 -6.23
CA PRO A 133 -13.45 3.71 -5.23
C PRO A 133 -13.89 3.29 -3.83
N SER A 134 -14.73 2.24 -3.70
CA SER A 134 -15.17 1.66 -2.44
C SER A 134 -14.29 0.50 -1.96
N LEU A 135 -13.15 0.22 -2.61
CA LEU A 135 -12.21 -0.79 -2.15
C LEU A 135 -11.75 -0.44 -0.73
N ASN A 136 -12.07 -1.32 0.22
CA ASN A 136 -11.60 -1.20 1.59
C ASN A 136 -10.16 -1.69 1.67
N VAL A 137 -9.24 -0.77 1.40
CA VAL A 137 -7.81 -0.98 1.53
C VAL A 137 -7.32 -0.20 2.75
N ASP A 138 -6.60 -0.92 3.61
CA ASP A 138 -6.01 -0.38 4.82
C ASP A 138 -4.67 -1.08 5.07
N LEU A 139 -3.57 -0.44 4.69
CA LEU A 139 -2.22 -1.02 4.69
C LEU A 139 -1.37 -0.44 5.82
N SER A 140 -0.40 -1.22 6.28
CA SER A 140 0.43 -0.85 7.42
C SER A 140 1.59 0.06 7.01
N GLU A 141 1.56 1.30 7.50
CA GLU A 141 2.71 2.22 7.45
C GLU A 141 3.82 1.74 8.39
N ARG A 142 3.44 1.19 9.55
CA ARG A 142 4.37 0.68 10.55
C ARG A 142 5.25 -0.41 9.96
N PHE A 143 4.68 -1.34 9.19
CA PHE A 143 5.39 -2.49 8.67
C PHE A 143 6.54 -2.05 7.76
N ILE A 144 6.24 -1.19 6.78
CA ILE A 144 7.26 -0.72 5.84
C ILE A 144 8.30 0.14 6.53
N PHE A 145 7.92 0.98 7.50
CA PHE A 145 8.87 1.84 8.18
C PHE A 145 9.81 1.03 9.07
N ALA A 146 9.25 0.15 9.91
CA ALA A 146 10.00 -0.57 10.94
C ALA A 146 10.95 -1.62 10.33
N TYR A 147 10.53 -2.30 9.26
CA TYR A 147 11.36 -3.29 8.57
C TYR A 147 12.19 -2.70 7.41
N GLY A 148 11.78 -1.57 6.86
CA GLY A 148 12.45 -0.90 5.74
C GLY A 148 13.61 0.01 6.16
N GLY A 149 13.96 0.00 7.45
CA GLY A 149 15.11 0.75 7.99
C GLY A 149 14.81 2.21 8.34
N GLY A 150 13.55 2.55 8.58
CA GLY A 150 13.18 3.85 9.14
C GLY A 150 13.70 4.02 10.57
N ASP A 151 14.08 5.25 10.92
CA ASP A 151 14.55 5.62 12.25
C ASP A 151 13.57 6.62 12.86
N ILE A 152 12.87 6.25 13.93
CA ILE A 152 11.83 7.09 14.55
C ILE A 152 12.33 8.48 14.99
N ASN A 153 13.64 8.66 15.19
CA ASN A 153 14.24 9.92 15.62
C ASN A 153 14.80 10.74 14.47
N LYS A 154 14.98 10.15 13.29
CA LYS A 154 15.61 10.83 12.13
C LYS A 154 14.66 10.93 10.94
N GLY A 155 13.78 9.95 10.77
CA GLY A 155 12.93 9.81 9.61
C GLY A 155 13.37 8.68 8.69
N TRP A 156 13.00 8.80 7.42
CA TRP A 156 13.23 7.75 6.43
C TRP A 156 13.29 8.31 5.00
N TRP A 157 13.99 7.60 4.12
CA TRP A 157 14.06 7.95 2.70
C TRP A 157 12.85 7.39 1.94
N ALA A 158 12.25 8.22 1.09
CA ALA A 158 11.15 7.78 0.23
C ALA A 158 11.65 6.76 -0.82
N SER A 159 12.91 6.85 -1.26
CA SER A 159 13.51 5.80 -2.11
C SER A 159 13.58 4.43 -1.42
N GLN A 160 13.93 4.39 -0.12
CA GLN A 160 13.92 3.14 0.65
C GLN A 160 12.51 2.59 0.81
N ALA A 161 11.52 3.45 0.98
CA ALA A 161 10.12 3.02 0.99
C ALA A 161 9.70 2.41 -0.35
N GLY A 162 10.07 3.03 -1.46
CA GLY A 162 9.87 2.49 -2.80
C GLY A 162 10.57 1.14 -3.01
N ASP A 163 11.85 1.03 -2.63
CA ASP A 163 12.63 -0.21 -2.71
C ASP A 163 12.04 -1.33 -1.85
N PHE A 164 11.59 -1.00 -0.64
CA PHE A 164 10.95 -1.97 0.25
C PHE A 164 9.61 -2.44 -0.32
N LEU A 165 8.76 -1.53 -0.82
CA LEU A 165 7.49 -1.91 -1.46
C LEU A 165 7.68 -2.74 -2.74
N MET A 166 8.77 -2.55 -3.48
CA MET A 166 9.10 -3.38 -4.64
C MET A 166 9.55 -4.79 -4.26
N THR A 167 10.39 -4.91 -3.22
CA THR A 167 11.11 -6.15 -2.91
C THR A 167 10.42 -7.01 -1.86
N VAL A 168 9.78 -6.38 -0.88
CA VAL A 168 9.20 -7.00 0.32
C VAL A 168 7.70 -6.71 0.44
N GLY A 169 7.26 -5.51 0.03
CA GLY A 169 5.86 -5.10 0.08
C GLY A 169 5.41 -4.66 1.48
N THR A 170 4.09 -4.57 1.66
CA THR A 170 3.45 -4.30 2.95
C THR A 170 2.34 -5.31 3.24
N VAL A 171 1.80 -5.27 4.45
CA VAL A 171 0.65 -6.04 4.92
C VAL A 171 -0.51 -5.10 5.24
N SER A 172 -1.70 -5.64 5.53
CA SER A 172 -2.81 -4.82 6.04
C SER A 172 -2.52 -4.26 7.44
N GLU A 173 -3.07 -3.08 7.75
CA GLU A 173 -2.90 -2.39 9.03
C GLU A 173 -3.30 -3.27 10.23
N VAL A 174 -4.36 -4.07 10.12
CA VAL A 174 -4.78 -4.99 11.18
C VAL A 174 -3.71 -6.00 11.60
N ASN A 175 -2.80 -6.38 10.69
CA ASN A 175 -1.74 -7.34 10.99
C ASN A 175 -0.53 -6.69 11.65
N TYR A 176 -0.33 -5.39 11.42
CA TYR A 176 0.81 -4.67 11.94
C TYR A 176 0.43 -3.22 12.30
N PRO A 177 -0.41 -3.04 13.33
CA PRO A 177 -1.08 -1.77 13.57
C PRO A 177 -0.12 -0.69 14.04
N TYR A 178 -0.24 0.49 13.45
CA TYR A 178 0.54 1.69 13.78
C TYR A 178 0.24 2.17 15.19
N SER A 179 -1.03 2.20 15.59
CA SER A 179 -1.45 2.71 16.91
C SER A 179 -0.92 1.89 18.10
N ALA A 180 -0.52 0.64 17.88
CA ALA A 180 0.07 -0.22 18.90
C ALA A 180 1.61 -0.13 18.95
N TRP A 181 2.22 0.72 18.10
CA TRP A 181 3.67 0.77 17.97
C TRP A 181 4.30 1.67 19.02
N THR A 182 5.34 1.16 19.67
CA THR A 182 6.15 1.87 20.66
C THR A 182 7.41 2.49 20.05
N GLY A 183 7.57 2.41 18.73
CA GLY A 183 8.76 2.87 18.01
C GLY A 183 9.90 1.84 17.97
N GLU A 184 9.66 0.63 18.46
CA GLU A 184 10.64 -0.46 18.45
C GLU A 184 10.92 -1.00 17.04
N ILE A 185 12.18 -1.31 16.76
CA ILE A 185 12.59 -1.98 15.52
C ILE A 185 12.46 -3.50 15.73
N PRO A 186 11.75 -4.22 14.86
CA PRO A 186 11.57 -5.67 14.98
C PRO A 186 12.91 -6.43 14.92
N SER A 187 13.00 -7.50 15.70
CA SER A 187 14.20 -8.36 15.73
C SER A 187 14.13 -9.52 14.73
N ASP A 188 12.95 -9.84 14.22
CA ASP A 188 12.70 -10.91 13.27
C ASP A 188 12.72 -10.42 11.82
N ALA A 189 12.60 -11.34 10.87
CA ALA A 189 12.62 -11.01 9.44
C ALA A 189 11.21 -10.60 8.96
N PRO A 190 11.08 -9.58 8.08
CA PRO A 190 9.78 -9.14 7.56
C PRO A 190 9.02 -10.25 6.82
N THR A 191 9.76 -11.17 6.21
CA THR A 191 9.23 -12.33 5.49
C THR A 191 8.32 -13.21 6.34
N ASN A 192 8.56 -13.29 7.66
CA ASN A 192 7.74 -14.09 8.59
C ASN A 192 6.27 -13.61 8.65
N HIS A 193 6.04 -12.33 8.38
CA HIS A 193 4.72 -11.72 8.42
C HIS A 193 4.03 -11.71 7.05
N ILE A 194 4.81 -11.75 5.97
CA ILE A 194 4.32 -11.72 4.58
C ILE A 194 3.84 -13.09 4.11
N PHE A 195 4.46 -14.18 4.53
CA PHE A 195 4.04 -15.52 4.12
C PHE A 195 2.72 -15.95 4.77
N ASN A 196 2.39 -15.36 5.92
CA ASN A 196 1.15 -15.63 6.65
C ASN A 196 0.04 -14.61 6.34
N ASN A 197 0.40 -13.41 5.87
CA ASN A 197 -0.53 -12.32 5.60
C ASN A 197 -0.36 -11.80 4.17
N LYS A 198 -1.45 -11.68 3.42
CA LYS A 198 -1.50 -11.08 2.08
C LYS A 198 -0.57 -9.87 1.98
N SER A 199 0.36 -9.91 1.02
CA SER A 199 1.30 -8.83 0.77
C SER A 199 0.91 -7.97 -0.43
N PHE A 200 1.22 -6.69 -0.32
CA PHE A 200 0.91 -5.66 -1.31
C PHE A 200 2.21 -5.00 -1.77
N PHE A 201 2.45 -4.97 -3.09
CA PHE A 201 3.71 -4.54 -3.68
C PHE A 201 3.49 -3.50 -4.78
N VAL A 202 4.56 -2.81 -5.14
CA VAL A 202 4.65 -2.01 -6.37
C VAL A 202 5.51 -2.73 -7.40
N GLU A 203 5.29 -2.47 -8.68
CA GLU A 203 6.16 -3.01 -9.74
C GLU A 203 7.53 -2.33 -9.70
N ASP A 204 7.47 -1.02 -9.50
CA ASP A 204 8.57 -0.11 -9.65
C ASP A 204 8.23 1.22 -8.98
N TRP A 205 9.23 2.07 -8.84
CA TRP A 205 9.07 3.47 -8.51
C TRP A 205 10.12 4.30 -9.24
N ILE A 206 9.78 5.57 -9.48
CA ILE A 206 10.71 6.55 -10.05
C ILE A 206 10.76 7.80 -9.19
N ALA A 207 11.89 8.49 -9.26
CA ALA A 207 12.00 9.88 -8.85
C ALA A 207 11.60 10.78 -10.02
N LEU A 208 10.80 11.80 -9.73
CA LEU A 208 10.37 12.84 -10.68
C LEU A 208 11.21 14.10 -10.53
N ALA A 209 11.51 14.47 -9.28
CA ALA A 209 12.24 15.70 -8.95
C ALA A 209 13.26 15.44 -7.84
N MET A 210 14.34 16.21 -7.87
CA MET A 210 15.31 16.36 -6.79
C MET A 210 15.97 17.76 -6.86
N PRO A 211 16.64 18.24 -5.80
CA PRO A 211 17.44 19.44 -5.88
C PRO A 211 18.46 19.39 -7.02
N GLY A 212 18.47 20.41 -7.88
CA GLY A 212 19.30 20.46 -9.09
C GLY A 212 18.71 19.77 -10.33
N SER A 213 17.60 19.04 -10.19
CA SER A 213 16.83 18.46 -11.29
C SER A 213 15.32 18.48 -10.97
N PRO A 214 14.69 19.68 -10.98
CA PRO A 214 13.26 19.81 -10.70
C PRO A 214 12.42 19.26 -11.85
N ALA A 215 11.29 18.63 -11.52
CA ALA A 215 10.25 18.31 -12.50
C ALA A 215 9.49 19.57 -12.91
N THR A 216 9.03 19.63 -14.16
CA THR A 216 8.09 20.69 -14.58
C THR A 216 6.70 20.43 -13.98
N GLU A 217 5.89 21.47 -13.93
CA GLU A 217 4.49 21.35 -13.48
C GLU A 217 3.72 20.33 -14.32
N GLU A 218 3.94 20.29 -15.64
CA GLU A 218 3.33 19.30 -16.54
C GLU A 218 3.75 17.87 -16.21
N GLN A 219 5.03 17.64 -15.87
CA GLN A 219 5.52 16.32 -15.47
C GLN A 219 4.86 15.86 -14.16
N ILE A 220 4.73 16.77 -13.19
CA ILE A 220 4.05 16.49 -11.92
C ILE A 220 2.56 16.21 -12.16
N LYS A 221 1.85 17.05 -12.93
CA LYS A 221 0.44 16.84 -13.25
C LYS A 221 0.22 15.51 -13.99
N THR A 222 1.05 15.23 -14.99
CA THR A 222 0.99 13.96 -15.74
C THR A 222 1.18 12.77 -14.81
N ALA A 223 2.13 12.86 -13.87
CA ALA A 223 2.35 11.82 -12.88
C ALA A 223 1.12 11.62 -11.98
N VAL A 224 0.56 12.72 -11.46
CA VAL A 224 -0.63 12.72 -10.58
C VAL A 224 -1.88 12.18 -11.29
N MET A 225 -2.04 12.40 -12.60
CA MET A 225 -3.19 11.87 -13.37
C MET A 225 -3.25 10.34 -13.44
N ASP A 226 -2.13 9.64 -13.23
CA ASP A 226 -2.12 8.18 -13.15
C ASP A 226 -2.32 7.68 -11.71
N GLY A 227 -2.19 8.56 -10.72
CA GLY A 227 -2.39 8.30 -9.31
C GLY A 227 -1.57 9.24 -8.43
N PRO A 228 -1.86 9.34 -7.13
CA PRO A 228 -1.12 10.22 -6.24
C PRO A 228 0.38 9.93 -6.23
N ILE A 229 1.17 10.98 -6.01
CA ILE A 229 2.64 10.88 -5.88
C ILE A 229 3.07 11.33 -4.49
N MET A 230 4.21 10.85 -4.02
CA MET A 230 4.83 11.36 -2.81
C MET A 230 5.53 12.69 -3.13
N ALA A 231 5.24 13.74 -2.37
CA ALA A 231 5.78 15.07 -2.58
C ALA A 231 6.41 15.62 -1.30
N TRP A 232 7.60 16.21 -1.44
CA TRP A 232 8.30 16.91 -0.38
C TRP A 232 7.57 18.20 0.02
N LEU A 233 7.52 18.47 1.32
CA LEU A 233 6.95 19.66 1.91
C LEU A 233 7.85 20.14 3.05
N ASN A 234 8.32 21.39 2.98
CA ASN A 234 8.92 22.04 4.13
C ASN A 234 7.84 22.42 5.16
N ILE A 235 8.09 22.09 6.42
CA ILE A 235 7.27 22.47 7.56
C ILE A 235 7.86 23.75 8.16
N TYR A 236 7.01 24.76 8.31
CA TYR A 236 7.29 25.97 9.06
C TYR A 236 6.34 26.07 10.25
N GLU A 237 6.68 26.88 11.25
CA GLU A 237 5.83 27.06 12.43
C GLU A 237 4.43 27.53 12.07
N ASP A 238 4.26 28.42 11.08
CA ASP A 238 2.96 28.91 10.64
C ASP A 238 2.08 27.82 10.01
N LEU A 239 2.65 26.84 9.30
CA LEU A 239 1.93 25.67 8.78
C LEU A 239 1.22 24.86 9.89
N THR A 240 1.78 24.83 11.09
CA THR A 240 1.15 24.11 12.22
C THR A 240 -0.22 24.68 12.56
N THR A 241 -0.45 25.97 12.27
CA THR A 241 -1.71 26.67 12.53
C THR A 241 -2.70 26.61 11.34
N TYR A 242 -2.32 26.00 10.22
CA TYR A 242 -3.16 25.95 9.03
C TYR A 242 -4.52 25.27 9.29
N SER A 243 -5.59 25.99 8.98
CA SER A 243 -6.98 25.54 9.15
C SER A 243 -7.83 25.64 7.87
N GLY A 244 -7.32 26.28 6.81
CA GLY A 244 -7.97 26.29 5.51
C GLY A 244 -7.41 27.33 4.53
N GLY A 245 -7.90 27.29 3.29
CA GLY A 245 -7.45 28.20 2.22
C GLY A 245 -6.19 27.72 1.51
N VAL A 246 -5.60 28.58 0.68
CA VAL A 246 -4.39 28.25 -0.10
C VAL A 246 -3.14 28.70 0.66
N TYR A 247 -2.50 27.75 1.33
CA TYR A 247 -1.32 27.99 2.15
C TYR A 247 -0.15 28.54 1.33
N SER A 248 0.47 29.58 1.87
CA SER A 248 1.80 30.08 1.51
C SER A 248 2.53 30.42 2.80
N HIS A 249 3.79 30.01 2.92
CA HIS A 249 4.60 30.36 4.08
C HIS A 249 4.82 31.87 4.13
N ILE A 250 4.61 32.46 5.31
CA ILE A 250 4.79 33.89 5.53
C ILE A 250 5.58 34.24 6.79
N THR A 251 5.64 33.36 7.80
CA THR A 251 6.26 33.68 9.09
C THR A 251 6.64 32.41 9.85
N GLY A 252 7.44 32.57 10.90
CA GLY A 252 7.89 31.45 11.73
C GLY A 252 9.09 30.70 11.14
N GLY A 253 9.75 29.95 12.00
CA GLY A 253 10.96 29.20 11.68
C GLY A 253 10.69 27.91 10.91
N PHE A 254 11.72 27.43 10.21
CA PHE A 254 11.74 26.10 9.62
C PHE A 254 11.80 25.02 10.72
N LEU A 255 10.88 24.06 10.66
CA LEU A 255 10.77 22.97 11.62
C LEU A 255 11.34 21.66 11.10
N GLY A 256 11.37 21.47 9.78
CA GLY A 256 11.85 20.25 9.16
C GLY A 256 11.16 20.00 7.83
N ALA A 257 11.39 18.81 7.29
CA ALA A 257 10.80 18.39 6.03
C ALA A 257 9.89 17.18 6.21
N HIS A 258 8.93 17.07 5.30
CA HIS A 258 7.81 16.14 5.35
C HIS A 258 7.49 15.56 3.99
N TYR A 259 6.90 14.37 3.96
CA TYR A 259 6.29 13.82 2.76
C TYR A 259 4.77 13.79 2.91
N VAL A 260 4.08 14.33 1.90
CA VAL A 260 2.62 14.26 1.74
C VAL A 260 2.29 13.52 0.44
N ALA A 261 1.05 13.04 0.30
CA ALA A 261 0.58 12.52 -0.98
C ALA A 261 -0.06 13.66 -1.79
N LEU A 262 0.50 14.00 -2.94
CA LEU A 262 -0.06 14.97 -3.87
C LEU A 262 -1.14 14.29 -4.71
N ILE A 263 -2.38 14.76 -4.58
CA ILE A 263 -3.58 14.08 -5.11
C ILE A 263 -4.32 14.90 -6.17
N GLY A 264 -3.89 16.12 -6.46
CA GLY A 264 -4.61 16.99 -7.38
C GLY A 264 -4.11 18.42 -7.43
N TRP A 265 -4.82 19.24 -8.19
CA TRP A 265 -4.55 20.67 -8.37
C TRP A 265 -5.79 21.43 -8.85
N ASP A 266 -5.72 22.75 -8.73
CA ASP A 266 -6.63 23.69 -9.39
C ASP A 266 -5.79 24.84 -9.98
N ASP A 267 -5.84 25.03 -11.29
CA ASP A 267 -5.09 26.09 -11.98
C ASP A 267 -5.75 27.46 -11.80
N ALA A 268 -7.08 27.52 -11.74
CA ALA A 268 -7.78 28.76 -11.48
C ALA A 268 -7.57 29.23 -10.02
N GLY A 269 -7.45 28.28 -9.09
CA GLY A 269 -7.11 28.55 -7.70
C GLY A 269 -5.62 28.72 -7.40
N ASP A 270 -4.74 28.43 -8.37
CA ASP A 270 -3.27 28.45 -8.22
C ASP A 270 -2.73 27.57 -7.07
N TYR A 271 -3.22 26.34 -6.94
CA TYR A 271 -2.79 25.44 -5.87
C TYR A 271 -2.68 23.96 -6.24
N TRP A 272 -1.84 23.27 -5.48
CA TRP A 272 -1.78 21.82 -5.34
C TRP A 272 -2.68 21.35 -4.19
N ILE A 273 -3.18 20.12 -4.27
CA ILE A 273 -4.01 19.47 -3.24
C ILE A 273 -3.24 18.28 -2.67
N CYS A 274 -2.97 18.30 -1.37
CA CYS A 274 -2.19 17.29 -0.68
C CYS A 274 -3.03 16.59 0.40
N LYS A 275 -2.93 15.26 0.46
CA LYS A 275 -3.34 14.45 1.61
C LYS A 275 -2.19 14.42 2.62
N ASN A 276 -2.44 14.91 3.83
CA ASN A 276 -1.50 14.88 4.95
C ASN A 276 -1.79 13.69 5.89
N SER A 277 -0.94 13.52 6.90
CA SER A 277 -0.95 12.43 7.88
C SER A 277 -0.97 12.95 9.32
N TRP A 278 -1.60 14.09 9.58
CA TRP A 278 -1.71 14.71 10.92
C TRP A 278 -3.15 14.66 11.48
N GLY A 279 -3.91 13.65 11.06
CA GLY A 279 -5.30 13.46 11.46
C GLY A 279 -6.29 14.43 10.80
N THR A 280 -7.57 14.12 10.95
CA THR A 280 -8.67 14.92 10.36
C THR A 280 -8.91 16.26 11.07
N TRP A 281 -8.26 16.47 12.20
CA TRP A 281 -8.38 17.68 13.04
C TRP A 281 -7.35 18.77 12.70
N TRP A 282 -6.56 18.55 11.65
CA TRP A 282 -5.62 19.53 11.11
C TRP A 282 -6.00 19.93 9.69
N GLY A 283 -5.80 21.20 9.33
CA GLY A 283 -6.09 21.71 7.98
C GLY A 283 -7.54 21.51 7.54
N GLU A 284 -7.73 21.23 6.25
CA GLU A 284 -9.05 21.05 5.65
C GLU A 284 -9.49 19.58 5.80
N SER A 285 -9.82 19.18 7.02
CA SER A 285 -10.12 17.77 7.37
C SER A 285 -8.97 16.81 7.02
N GLY A 286 -7.72 17.21 7.30
CA GLY A 286 -6.49 16.46 7.02
C GLY A 286 -5.86 16.74 5.65
N PHE A 287 -6.48 17.59 4.83
CA PHE A 287 -5.93 18.01 3.54
C PHE A 287 -5.30 19.40 3.61
N LEU A 288 -4.37 19.64 2.69
CA LEU A 288 -3.67 20.90 2.50
C LEU A 288 -3.83 21.36 1.06
N ARG A 289 -4.28 22.60 0.87
CA ARG A 289 -4.11 23.32 -0.40
C ARG A 289 -2.89 24.21 -0.28
N ILE A 290 -1.88 24.00 -1.12
CA ILE A 290 -0.63 24.77 -1.11
C ILE A 290 -0.42 25.46 -2.44
N ARG A 291 -0.04 26.75 -2.41
CA ARG A 291 0.18 27.54 -3.62
C ARG A 291 1.21 26.89 -4.54
N LYS A 292 0.98 26.93 -5.86
CA LYS A 292 1.98 26.52 -6.86
C LYS A 292 3.05 27.60 -6.94
N SER A 293 4.34 27.25 -7.00
CA SER A 293 5.36 28.28 -7.25
C SER A 293 5.25 28.84 -8.66
N ASN A 294 5.21 30.16 -8.78
CA ASN A 294 5.51 30.86 -10.02
C ASN A 294 7.02 30.79 -10.32
N GLY A 295 7.52 29.68 -10.88
CA GLY A 295 8.81 29.64 -11.59
C GLY A 295 10.07 30.01 -10.80
N GLY A 296 10.02 30.02 -9.46
CA GLY A 296 11.17 30.31 -8.60
C GLY A 296 10.99 29.64 -7.25
N ALA A 297 11.60 28.46 -7.10
CA ALA A 297 11.78 27.70 -5.85
C ALA A 297 10.64 27.87 -4.80
N SER A 298 9.46 27.30 -5.03
CA SER A 298 8.72 26.84 -3.85
C SER A 298 9.52 25.71 -3.26
N ASP A 299 9.69 25.73 -1.94
CA ASP A 299 10.23 24.62 -1.18
C ASP A 299 9.30 23.38 -1.14
N PHE A 300 8.22 23.40 -1.93
CA PHE A 300 7.32 22.29 -2.16
C PHE A 300 7.76 21.48 -3.39
N CYS A 301 7.62 20.16 -3.32
CA CYS A 301 7.90 19.22 -4.39
C CYS A 301 9.38 19.20 -4.86
N GLN A 302 10.31 19.66 -4.02
CA GLN A 302 11.76 19.58 -4.28
C GLN A 302 12.22 18.14 -4.53
N TYR A 303 11.62 17.20 -3.79
CA TYR A 303 11.67 15.78 -4.09
C TYR A 303 10.26 15.29 -4.41
N ALA A 304 10.15 14.44 -5.42
CA ALA A 304 8.87 13.84 -5.80
C ALA A 304 9.08 12.44 -6.35
N TYR A 305 8.18 11.53 -5.99
CA TYR A 305 8.32 10.11 -6.31
C TYR A 305 6.98 9.54 -6.75
N LYS A 306 7.01 8.79 -7.85
CA LYS A 306 5.84 8.06 -8.36
C LYS A 306 6.04 6.58 -8.16
N LEU A 307 5.07 5.96 -7.49
CA LEU A 307 4.93 4.51 -7.45
C LEU A 307 4.23 4.04 -8.72
N PHE A 308 4.70 2.93 -9.28
CA PHE A 308 3.99 2.21 -10.31
C PHE A 308 3.34 1.01 -9.65
N PRO A 309 1.99 0.94 -9.61
CA PRO A 309 1.37 -0.30 -9.20
C PRO A 309 1.84 -1.38 -10.17
N ARG A 310 1.90 -2.63 -9.69
CA ARG A 310 2.12 -3.78 -10.56
C ARG A 310 0.93 -3.90 -11.52
N ILE A 311 1.05 -3.27 -12.69
CA ILE A 311 0.08 -3.33 -13.79
C ILE A 311 0.37 -4.56 -14.66
N SER A 312 1.61 -5.03 -14.66
CA SER A 312 2.03 -6.24 -15.35
C SER A 312 2.45 -7.29 -14.32
N GLU A 313 1.94 -8.51 -14.50
CA GLU A 313 2.30 -9.73 -13.77
C GLU A 313 1.74 -9.86 -12.35
N GLY A 314 0.57 -10.51 -12.22
CA GLY A 314 0.27 -11.27 -11.01
C GLY A 314 -0.33 -10.54 -9.82
N MET A 315 -1.65 -10.37 -9.81
CA MET A 315 -2.34 -10.54 -8.53
C MET A 315 -2.19 -12.01 -8.13
N MET A 316 -1.25 -12.29 -7.22
CA MET A 316 -1.26 -13.51 -6.43
C MET A 316 -2.30 -13.31 -5.33
N TYR A 317 -3.51 -13.83 -5.53
CA TYR A 317 -4.43 -13.92 -4.40
C TYR A 317 -4.05 -15.15 -3.58
N PHE A 318 -3.36 -14.95 -2.46
CA PHE A 318 -3.24 -15.97 -1.43
C PHE A 318 -4.38 -15.82 -0.44
N LYS A 319 -5.09 -16.91 -0.17
CA LYS A 319 -5.84 -17.04 1.07
C LYS A 319 -5.21 -18.14 1.90
N GLY A 320 -4.38 -17.72 2.85
CA GLY A 320 -4.23 -18.44 4.11
C GLY A 320 -5.42 -18.04 4.98
N SER A 321 -6.27 -18.98 5.34
CA SER A 321 -7.24 -18.76 6.42
C SER A 321 -6.50 -18.86 7.76
N GLU A 322 -7.04 -18.21 8.80
CA GLU A 322 -6.65 -18.38 10.21
C GLU A 322 -6.98 -19.81 10.72
N GLY A 323 -6.46 -20.83 10.04
CA GLY A 323 -6.76 -22.26 10.21
C GLY A 323 -7.00 -22.94 8.87
N ALA A 324 -6.50 -24.18 8.67
CA ALA A 324 -6.66 -24.90 7.41
C ALA A 324 -8.14 -25.20 7.10
N LEU A 325 -8.59 -24.96 5.87
CA LEU A 325 -9.98 -25.24 5.45
C LEU A 325 -10.19 -26.75 5.38
N ALA A 326 -11.25 -27.27 6.00
CA ALA A 326 -11.55 -28.69 5.95
C ALA A 326 -11.94 -29.13 4.53
N ILE A 327 -11.38 -30.25 4.07
CA ILE A 327 -11.85 -31.00 2.91
C ILE A 327 -12.84 -32.04 3.45
N PRO A 328 -14.16 -31.86 3.25
CA PRO A 328 -15.16 -32.73 3.87
C PRO A 328 -15.23 -34.10 3.19
N ASP A 329 -15.47 -35.12 4.02
CA ASP A 329 -15.51 -36.52 3.64
C ASP A 329 -16.69 -36.85 2.70
N GLY A 330 -16.42 -37.52 1.57
CA GLY A 330 -17.45 -38.05 0.65
C GLY A 330 -18.39 -37.04 0.00
N ALA A 331 -18.01 -35.76 -0.11
CA ALA A 331 -18.87 -34.71 -0.66
C ALA A 331 -18.13 -33.70 -1.54
N SER A 332 -18.90 -33.06 -2.43
CA SER A 332 -18.44 -32.01 -3.36
C SER A 332 -18.69 -30.64 -2.74
N HIS A 333 -17.64 -29.90 -2.40
CA HIS A 333 -17.79 -28.59 -1.76
C HIS A 333 -17.09 -27.48 -2.56
N LEU A 334 -17.80 -26.37 -2.72
CA LEU A 334 -17.12 -25.09 -2.97
C LEU A 334 -16.36 -24.77 -1.69
N ILE A 335 -15.05 -24.95 -1.71
CA ILE A 335 -14.25 -24.80 -0.49
C ILE A 335 -13.94 -23.34 -0.26
N ASP A 336 -13.68 -22.56 -1.32
CA ASP A 336 -13.30 -21.17 -1.13
C ASP A 336 -13.40 -20.28 -2.38
N SER A 337 -13.41 -18.96 -2.18
CA SER A 337 -13.46 -17.94 -3.24
C SER A 337 -12.50 -16.76 -3.02
N ALA A 338 -12.00 -16.21 -4.12
CA ALA A 338 -10.95 -15.22 -4.27
C ALA A 338 -11.38 -14.17 -5.30
N ILE A 339 -11.46 -12.90 -4.92
CA ILE A 339 -11.86 -11.84 -5.86
C ILE A 339 -10.65 -11.38 -6.69
N VAL A 340 -10.72 -11.57 -8.01
CA VAL A 340 -9.76 -11.06 -8.99
C VAL A 340 -10.46 -9.96 -9.80
N ARG A 341 -9.93 -8.73 -9.84
CA ARG A 341 -10.56 -7.61 -10.57
C ARG A 341 -9.55 -6.85 -11.41
N GLY A 342 -10.00 -6.34 -12.56
CA GLY A 342 -9.21 -5.43 -13.39
C GLY A 342 -8.33 -6.08 -14.46
N PHE A 343 -8.70 -7.26 -14.96
CA PHE A 343 -7.89 -7.93 -15.99
C PHE A 343 -8.73 -8.28 -17.22
N ALA A 344 -8.36 -7.69 -18.36
CA ALA A 344 -9.17 -7.76 -19.57
C ALA A 344 -9.01 -9.12 -20.28
N GLN A 345 -7.79 -9.67 -20.38
CA GLN A 345 -7.47 -10.93 -21.06
C GLN A 345 -6.09 -11.51 -20.61
N PRO A 346 -6.04 -12.47 -19.67
CA PRO A 346 -4.80 -13.19 -19.35
C PRO A 346 -4.32 -14.05 -20.50
N GLN A 347 -3.01 -14.06 -20.70
CA GLN A 347 -2.30 -14.99 -21.58
C GLN A 347 -1.65 -16.16 -20.81
N ASP A 348 -1.57 -16.08 -19.49
CA ASP A 348 -1.10 -17.20 -18.65
C ASP A 348 -1.81 -17.28 -17.29
N ILE A 349 -1.90 -18.50 -16.74
CA ILE A 349 -2.50 -18.80 -15.42
C ILE A 349 -1.58 -19.76 -14.66
N THR A 350 -1.26 -19.42 -13.42
CA THR A 350 -0.61 -20.33 -12.45
C THR A 350 -1.53 -20.54 -11.25
N ILE A 351 -1.73 -21.79 -10.84
CA ILE A 351 -2.47 -22.17 -9.63
C ILE A 351 -1.48 -22.69 -8.59
N GLY A 352 -1.44 -22.12 -7.40
CA GLY A 352 -0.66 -22.66 -6.28
C GLY A 352 -1.59 -23.15 -5.18
N PHE A 353 -1.27 -24.28 -4.55
CA PHE A 353 -2.03 -24.74 -3.38
C PHE A 353 -1.24 -25.68 -2.47
N ARG A 354 -1.69 -25.80 -1.22
CA ARG A 354 -1.24 -26.79 -0.25
C ARG A 354 -2.42 -27.58 0.31
N ALA A 355 -2.50 -28.85 -0.07
CA ALA A 355 -3.55 -29.76 0.36
C ALA A 355 -2.94 -30.98 1.05
N ILE A 356 -3.49 -31.30 2.23
CA ILE A 356 -3.12 -32.44 3.05
C ILE A 356 -4.31 -33.40 3.08
N HIS A 357 -4.12 -34.63 2.62
CA HIS A 357 -5.15 -35.67 2.63
C HIS A 357 -4.51 -37.06 2.75
N PRO A 358 -5.09 -38.01 3.49
CA PRO A 358 -4.50 -39.35 3.61
C PRO A 358 -4.38 -40.07 2.25
N ARG A 359 -5.29 -39.77 1.31
CA ARG A 359 -5.26 -40.26 -0.08
C ARG A 359 -5.63 -39.17 -1.07
N LEU A 360 -4.63 -38.61 -1.76
CA LEU A 360 -4.90 -37.61 -2.79
C LEU A 360 -5.62 -38.18 -4.03
N THR A 361 -5.56 -39.51 -4.22
CA THR A 361 -6.30 -40.21 -5.28
C THR A 361 -7.82 -40.14 -5.13
N ASP A 362 -8.30 -39.70 -3.98
CA ASP A 362 -9.72 -39.58 -3.71
C ASP A 362 -10.23 -38.18 -4.11
N LEU A 363 -9.30 -37.24 -4.33
CA LEU A 363 -9.60 -35.83 -4.54
C LEU A 363 -9.67 -35.41 -6.00
N LYS A 364 -10.59 -34.49 -6.28
CA LYS A 364 -10.68 -33.72 -7.52
C LYS A 364 -10.63 -32.23 -7.23
N PHE A 365 -9.93 -31.47 -8.07
CA PHE A 365 -9.79 -30.02 -7.91
C PHE A 365 -10.24 -29.26 -9.15
N TRP A 366 -11.13 -28.29 -8.96
CA TRP A 366 -11.55 -27.37 -10.01
C TRP A 366 -11.16 -25.94 -9.70
N LEU A 367 -10.79 -25.22 -10.75
CA LEU A 367 -10.71 -23.77 -10.74
C LEU A 367 -11.99 -23.25 -11.41
N GLN A 368 -12.60 -22.26 -10.81
CA GLN A 368 -13.83 -21.65 -11.29
C GLN A 368 -13.60 -20.17 -11.52
N ASN A 369 -14.03 -19.68 -12.68
CA ASN A 369 -14.16 -18.26 -12.99
C ASN A 369 -15.66 -17.97 -13.25
N PRO A 370 -16.27 -16.97 -12.57
CA PRO A 370 -17.69 -16.67 -12.73
C PRO A 370 -18.12 -16.34 -14.17
N ALA A 371 -17.21 -15.85 -15.01
CA ALA A 371 -17.51 -15.44 -16.37
C ALA A 371 -17.24 -16.53 -17.42
N SER A 372 -16.35 -17.47 -17.15
CA SER A 372 -15.87 -18.48 -18.14
C SER A 372 -16.07 -19.93 -17.71
N GLY A 373 -16.63 -20.19 -16.52
CA GLY A 373 -17.05 -21.52 -16.09
C GLY A 373 -16.04 -22.19 -15.17
N SER A 374 -15.83 -23.50 -15.34
CA SER A 374 -15.02 -24.31 -14.43
C SER A 374 -14.14 -25.29 -15.18
N VAL A 375 -12.89 -25.45 -14.73
CA VAL A 375 -11.93 -26.43 -15.25
C VAL A 375 -11.47 -27.34 -14.12
N LEU A 376 -11.65 -28.65 -14.31
CA LEU A 376 -11.02 -29.69 -13.50
C LEU A 376 -9.52 -29.70 -13.80
N PHE A 377 -8.68 -29.23 -12.88
CA PHE A 377 -7.23 -29.12 -13.15
C PHE A 377 -6.41 -30.26 -12.55
N LEU A 378 -7.01 -31.03 -11.63
CA LEU A 378 -6.46 -32.28 -11.08
C LEU A 378 -7.58 -33.30 -10.87
N ASP A 379 -7.41 -34.51 -11.41
CA ASP A 379 -8.35 -35.61 -11.25
C ASP A 379 -7.68 -36.84 -10.62
N LYS A 380 -7.95 -37.07 -9.32
CA LYS A 380 -7.52 -38.27 -8.58
C LYS A 380 -6.01 -38.53 -8.68
N LYS A 381 -5.23 -37.45 -8.61
CA LYS A 381 -3.77 -37.48 -8.74
C LYS A 381 -3.09 -37.52 -7.38
N GLY A 382 -2.10 -38.40 -7.24
CA GLY A 382 -1.22 -38.47 -6.09
C GLY A 382 -0.99 -39.91 -5.64
N GLY A 383 -1.01 -40.14 -4.32
CA GLY A 383 -0.85 -41.46 -3.72
C GLY A 383 -1.38 -41.48 -2.29
N SER A 384 -1.02 -42.55 -1.56
CA SER A 384 -1.28 -42.65 -0.12
C SER A 384 -0.17 -41.96 0.67
N TYR A 385 -0.48 -40.87 1.39
CA TYR A 385 0.44 -40.08 2.24
C TYR A 385 1.41 -39.04 1.63
N PRO A 386 1.71 -38.90 0.32
CA PRO A 386 2.35 -37.68 -0.17
C PRO A 386 1.30 -36.57 -0.23
N ASN A 387 1.54 -35.43 0.43
CA ASN A 387 0.67 -34.25 0.36
C ASN A 387 1.06 -33.36 -0.83
N PHE A 388 0.18 -32.45 -1.26
CA PHE A 388 0.59 -31.35 -2.13
C PHE A 388 1.13 -30.24 -1.23
N GLU A 389 2.45 -29.99 -1.24
CA GLU A 389 3.08 -28.95 -0.41
C GLU A 389 3.79 -27.92 -1.28
N GLY A 390 3.02 -26.98 -1.84
CA GLY A 390 3.55 -25.98 -2.76
C GLY A 390 3.74 -26.56 -4.16
N LEU A 391 2.71 -27.23 -4.67
CA LEU A 391 2.62 -27.57 -6.08
C LEU A 391 2.01 -26.39 -6.83
N PHE A 392 2.67 -26.02 -7.93
CA PHE A 392 2.26 -24.94 -8.82
C PHE A 392 1.89 -25.53 -10.17
N LEU A 393 0.69 -25.21 -10.63
CA LEU A 393 0.17 -25.69 -11.90
C LEU A 393 0.15 -24.58 -12.93
N ASN A 394 0.91 -24.77 -14.00
CA ASN A 394 0.98 -23.85 -15.14
C ASN A 394 1.12 -24.66 -16.43
N GLY A 395 0.46 -24.23 -17.51
CA GLY A 395 0.48 -24.92 -18.80
C GLY A 395 1.87 -25.05 -19.45
N LYS A 396 2.85 -24.26 -18.98
CA LYS A 396 4.23 -24.22 -19.47
C LYS A 396 5.22 -25.08 -18.68
N CYS A 397 4.81 -25.72 -17.58
CA CYS A 397 5.71 -26.60 -16.84
C CYS A 397 6.17 -27.78 -17.73
N SER A 398 7.42 -28.23 -17.54
CA SER A 398 8.00 -29.31 -18.36
C SER A 398 7.28 -30.66 -18.18
N TRP A 399 6.83 -30.94 -16.96
CA TRP A 399 6.20 -32.22 -16.59
C TRP A 399 4.72 -32.03 -16.29
N SER A 400 3.90 -33.02 -16.63
CA SER A 400 2.54 -33.12 -16.10
C SER A 400 2.57 -33.62 -14.65
N VAL A 401 1.46 -33.45 -13.94
CA VAL A 401 1.30 -34.03 -12.59
C VAL A 401 1.44 -35.55 -12.64
N SER A 402 0.95 -36.19 -13.71
CA SER A 402 1.10 -37.64 -13.93
C SER A 402 2.56 -38.03 -14.12
N ASP A 403 3.36 -37.23 -14.82
CA ASP A 403 4.80 -37.48 -14.98
C ASP A 403 5.51 -37.40 -13.62
N LEU A 404 5.20 -36.41 -12.78
CA LEU A 404 5.76 -36.31 -11.43
C LEU A 404 5.42 -37.51 -10.54
N ILE A 405 4.19 -38.03 -10.66
CA ILE A 405 3.74 -39.22 -9.92
C ILE A 405 4.47 -40.46 -10.43
N ASN A 406 4.51 -40.66 -11.75
CA ASN A 406 5.15 -41.81 -12.38
C ASN A 406 6.65 -41.85 -12.08
N MET A 407 7.34 -40.70 -12.16
CA MET A 407 8.76 -40.59 -11.82
C MET A 407 9.05 -40.99 -10.38
N ARG A 408 8.15 -40.67 -9.44
CA ARG A 408 8.29 -41.09 -8.04
C ARG A 408 8.03 -42.57 -7.81
N GLN A 409 7.01 -43.12 -8.46
CA GLN A 409 6.74 -44.55 -8.42
C GLN A 409 7.92 -45.35 -8.98
N MET A 410 8.52 -44.88 -10.07
CA MET A 410 9.70 -45.50 -10.68
C MET A 410 10.98 -45.35 -9.83
N SER A 411 11.12 -44.26 -9.06
CA SER A 411 12.28 -44.05 -8.19
C SER A 411 12.17 -44.73 -6.82
N GLY A 412 11.05 -45.43 -6.53
CA GLY A 412 10.83 -46.11 -5.26
C GLY A 412 10.68 -45.16 -4.07
N ILE A 413 10.42 -43.86 -4.31
CA ILE A 413 10.25 -42.86 -3.25
C ILE A 413 8.80 -42.93 -2.77
N GLU A 414 8.58 -43.69 -1.70
CA GLU A 414 7.26 -43.87 -1.08
C GLU A 414 6.86 -42.73 -0.12
N PHE A 415 7.81 -41.87 0.28
CA PHE A 415 7.60 -40.81 1.28
C PHE A 415 7.95 -39.42 0.76
N GLY A 416 7.16 -38.40 1.16
CA GLY A 416 7.41 -36.97 0.91
C GLY A 416 6.38 -36.30 0.00
N SER A 417 6.12 -35.01 0.21
CA SER A 417 5.08 -34.25 -0.51
C SER A 417 5.45 -33.89 -1.94
N TYR A 418 4.48 -33.78 -2.85
CA TYR A 418 4.65 -33.24 -4.20
C TYR A 418 4.85 -31.72 -4.11
N ARG A 419 5.89 -31.23 -4.79
CA ARG A 419 6.30 -29.81 -4.81
C ARG A 419 6.77 -29.40 -6.21
N GLY A 420 6.82 -28.11 -6.48
CA GLY A 420 7.40 -27.57 -7.71
C GLY A 420 6.37 -27.28 -8.80
N CYS A 421 6.76 -27.37 -10.07
CA CYS A 421 5.96 -26.97 -11.23
C CYS A 421 5.42 -28.22 -11.96
N ALA A 422 4.12 -28.27 -12.24
CA ALA A 422 3.53 -29.29 -13.11
C ALA A 422 2.45 -28.72 -14.04
N ARG A 423 2.18 -29.39 -15.17
CA ARG A 423 1.04 -29.03 -16.02
C ARG A 423 -0.25 -29.58 -15.40
N PRO A 424 -1.33 -28.78 -15.36
CA PRO A 424 -2.65 -29.26 -14.96
C PRO A 424 -3.15 -30.33 -15.94
N ASP A 425 -4.07 -31.19 -15.49
CA ASP A 425 -4.66 -32.26 -16.31
C ASP A 425 -5.47 -31.72 -17.50
N ASN A 426 -6.07 -30.53 -17.34
CA ASN A 426 -6.85 -29.86 -18.38
C ASN A 426 -6.38 -28.41 -18.59
N ASN A 427 -6.69 -27.85 -19.76
CA ASN A 427 -6.26 -26.50 -20.14
C ASN A 427 -6.96 -25.41 -19.32
N ILE A 428 -6.27 -24.93 -18.29
CA ILE A 428 -6.75 -23.85 -17.41
C ILE A 428 -6.83 -22.48 -18.10
N LEU A 429 -6.12 -22.26 -19.22
CA LEU A 429 -6.23 -21.00 -19.98
C LEU A 429 -7.61 -20.81 -20.62
N SER A 430 -8.45 -21.84 -20.67
CA SER A 430 -9.86 -21.67 -21.07
C SER A 430 -10.65 -20.75 -20.13
N LEU A 431 -10.15 -20.50 -18.90
CA LEU A 431 -10.79 -19.62 -17.93
C LEU A 431 -10.44 -18.14 -18.10
N THR A 432 -9.62 -17.75 -19.09
CA THR A 432 -9.11 -16.37 -19.23
C THR A 432 -10.14 -15.41 -19.84
N ALA A 433 -11.17 -15.90 -20.54
CA ALA A 433 -12.23 -15.07 -21.08
C ALA A 433 -12.95 -14.33 -19.94
N ASN A 434 -12.88 -12.99 -19.92
CA ASN A 434 -13.46 -12.15 -18.87
C ASN A 434 -12.94 -12.52 -17.46
N SER A 435 -11.63 -12.43 -17.23
CA SER A 435 -10.99 -12.82 -15.97
C SER A 435 -11.32 -12.00 -14.72
N GLY A 436 -12.15 -10.95 -14.83
CA GLY A 436 -12.67 -10.21 -13.69
C GLY A 436 -13.81 -10.98 -13.00
N GLY A 437 -13.71 -11.21 -11.69
CA GLY A 437 -14.73 -11.89 -10.91
C GLY A 437 -14.16 -12.59 -9.67
N SER A 438 -15.03 -13.25 -8.91
CA SER A 438 -14.63 -14.11 -7.79
C SER A 438 -14.23 -15.50 -8.28
N TRP A 439 -12.94 -15.74 -8.45
CA TRP A 439 -12.40 -17.07 -8.75
C TRP A 439 -12.53 -17.99 -7.54
N SER A 440 -12.82 -19.27 -7.73
CA SER A 440 -12.94 -20.22 -6.61
C SER A 440 -12.20 -21.51 -6.89
N ILE A 441 -11.69 -22.12 -5.81
CA ILE A 441 -11.24 -23.49 -5.82
C ILE A 441 -12.34 -24.38 -5.26
N LYS A 442 -12.70 -25.41 -6.03
CA LYS A 442 -13.61 -26.46 -5.59
C LYS A 442 -12.79 -27.72 -5.37
N ILE A 443 -13.01 -28.41 -4.25
CA ILE A 443 -12.41 -29.73 -4.01
C ILE A 443 -13.54 -30.69 -3.68
N GLN A 444 -13.45 -31.89 -4.21
CA GLN A 444 -14.38 -32.98 -3.95
C GLN A 444 -13.58 -34.20 -3.52
N ASP A 445 -14.02 -34.80 -2.42
CA ASP A 445 -13.61 -36.15 -2.03
C ASP A 445 -14.64 -37.16 -2.54
N ASP A 446 -14.21 -38.05 -3.43
CA ASP A 446 -15.07 -39.08 -4.04
C ASP A 446 -15.22 -40.34 -3.16
N VAL A 447 -14.45 -40.47 -2.07
CA VAL A 447 -14.42 -41.69 -1.24
C VAL A 447 -14.67 -41.34 0.22
N ALA A 448 -15.72 -41.92 0.80
CA ALA A 448 -16.04 -41.71 2.20
C ALA A 448 -15.05 -42.42 3.16
N GLY A 449 -14.83 -41.85 4.34
CA GLY A 449 -14.02 -42.38 5.44
C GLY A 449 -12.72 -41.63 5.74
N GLN A 450 -12.39 -40.57 5.02
CA GLN A 450 -11.15 -39.79 5.21
C GLN A 450 -11.44 -38.29 5.14
N SER A 451 -10.62 -37.50 5.85
CA SER A 451 -10.73 -36.05 5.83
C SER A 451 -9.36 -35.44 5.66
N GLY A 452 -9.31 -34.26 5.02
CA GLY A 452 -8.07 -33.51 4.87
C GLY A 452 -8.26 -32.02 5.06
N SER A 453 -7.25 -31.27 4.66
CA SER A 453 -7.27 -29.83 4.77
C SER A 453 -6.57 -29.13 3.60
N LEU A 454 -7.08 -27.95 3.25
CA LEU A 454 -6.46 -27.00 2.34
C LEU A 454 -5.87 -25.87 3.19
N SER A 455 -4.55 -25.83 3.34
CA SER A 455 -3.88 -24.83 4.18
C SER A 455 -3.82 -23.47 3.49
N TRP A 456 -3.61 -23.46 2.17
CA TRP A 456 -3.65 -22.26 1.35
C TRP A 456 -3.88 -22.62 -0.11
N TRP A 457 -4.38 -21.66 -0.86
CA TRP A 457 -4.39 -21.69 -2.32
C TRP A 457 -4.30 -20.28 -2.89
N GLY A 458 -3.98 -20.21 -4.18
CA GLY A 458 -4.01 -18.97 -4.93
C GLY A 458 -3.98 -19.17 -6.43
N VAL A 459 -4.40 -18.13 -7.13
CA VAL A 459 -4.32 -18.03 -8.58
C VAL A 459 -3.49 -16.80 -8.93
N TYR A 460 -2.67 -16.94 -9.96
CA TYR A 460 -1.83 -15.91 -10.54
C TYR A 460 -2.16 -15.80 -12.02
N LEU A 461 -2.48 -14.58 -12.48
CA LEU A 461 -2.81 -14.28 -13.86
C LEU A 461 -1.71 -13.39 -14.49
N SER A 462 -1.29 -13.70 -15.71
CA SER A 462 -0.31 -12.91 -16.46
C SER A 462 -0.85 -12.42 -17.80
N ALA A 463 -0.45 -11.21 -18.21
CA ALA A 463 -0.80 -10.60 -19.50
C ALA A 463 0.23 -10.98 -20.58
N GLU A 464 1.45 -11.29 -20.14
CA GLU A 464 2.54 -11.82 -20.94
C GLU A 464 2.58 -13.34 -20.79
N PRO A 465 2.76 -14.12 -21.87
CA PRO A 465 2.99 -15.55 -21.75
C PRO A 465 4.33 -15.77 -21.04
N ALA A 466 4.34 -16.50 -19.91
CA ALA A 466 5.56 -16.73 -19.16
C ALA A 466 6.65 -17.34 -20.07
N THR A 467 7.79 -16.66 -20.18
CA THR A 467 8.97 -17.15 -20.93
C THR A 467 9.72 -18.24 -20.16
N ASN A 468 9.61 -18.18 -18.83
CA ASN A 468 9.91 -19.24 -17.87
C ASN A 468 8.85 -19.17 -16.78
N VAL A 469 8.36 -20.31 -16.27
CA VAL A 469 7.61 -20.29 -15.01
C VAL A 469 8.58 -19.73 -13.97
N PRO A 470 8.23 -18.66 -13.23
CA PRO A 470 9.14 -18.08 -12.26
C PRO A 470 9.79 -19.19 -11.44
N SER A 471 11.12 -19.20 -11.33
CA SER A 471 11.82 -20.03 -10.35
C SER A 471 11.56 -19.42 -8.97
N LEU A 472 10.29 -19.47 -8.61
CA LEU A 472 9.75 -19.07 -7.34
C LEU A 472 10.21 -20.17 -6.38
N ASN A 473 11.43 -20.00 -5.87
CA ASN A 473 11.99 -20.77 -4.78
C ASN A 473 11.17 -20.47 -3.51
N TRP A 474 9.94 -20.98 -3.43
CA TRP A 474 9.11 -21.01 -2.21
C TRP A 474 9.55 -22.16 -1.27
N ASN A 475 10.85 -22.46 -1.26
CA ASN A 475 11.44 -23.51 -0.41
C ASN A 475 11.95 -22.97 0.93
N GLY A 476 11.65 -21.71 1.29
CA GLY A 476 11.92 -21.16 2.61
C GLY A 476 10.67 -21.25 3.50
N TYR A 477 10.34 -22.45 3.95
CA TYR A 477 9.50 -22.69 5.14
C TYR A 477 10.40 -23.10 6.30
#